data_AF-A0A848RNH6-F1
#
_entry.id   AF-A0A848RNH6-F1
#
_cell.length_a   1.000
_cell.length_b   1.000
_cell.length_c   1.000
_cell.angle_alpha   90.00
_cell.angle_beta   90.00
_cell.angle_gamma   90.00
#
_symmetry.space_group_name_H-M   'P 1'
#
loop_
_entity.id
_entity.type
_entity.pdbx_description
1 polymer ?
#
loop_
_entity_poly.entity_id
_entity_poly.type
_entity_poly.pdbx_seq_one_letter_code
_entity_poly.pdbx_strand_id
1 'polypeptide(L)'
;MAQLGQLTITEAADLYHVKPATWRAYVARGQMPKPINSDGTWDIVQLITRRDAPLPPELKTAALCQAYRINAAGAAWQTRTQPHLVQDGLACEQAAIFADSITPSGMTRETFTTARKILYLRKDYRHEVRRIPPVIDTLTRKELYLVIANRAGSAHPTALYAELGKMLIARGMEEVTPPWRPTPDFYSENPRKFLRLLEHSQILHTFDLSIQAKAA
;
A
#
# COMPACT_ATOMS: atom_id res chain seq x y z
N MET A 1 8.57 17.16 17.03
CA MET A 1 8.69 15.87 16.33
C MET A 1 8.60 16.15 14.85
N ALA A 2 9.66 15.93 14.07
CA ALA A 2 9.59 16.06 12.62
C ALA A 2 8.44 15.16 12.11
N GLN A 3 7.51 15.71 11.32
CA GLN A 3 6.49 14.89 10.69
C GLN A 3 7.21 13.88 9.79
N LEU A 4 7.21 12.61 10.18
CA LEU A 4 7.76 11.50 9.39
C LEU A 4 7.22 11.61 7.97
N GLY A 5 8.06 12.02 7.02
CA GLY A 5 7.66 12.24 5.63
C GLY A 5 7.94 13.63 5.07
N GLN A 6 8.23 14.64 5.89
CA GLN A 6 8.56 15.99 5.43
C GLN A 6 9.98 16.37 5.81
N LEU A 7 10.73 16.90 4.84
CA LEU A 7 12.10 17.36 5.02
C LEU A 7 12.14 18.88 4.91
N THR A 8 12.77 19.52 5.90
CA THR A 8 13.21 20.91 5.81
C THR A 8 14.24 21.06 4.70
N ILE A 9 14.54 22.30 4.33
CA ILE A 9 15.56 22.57 3.31
C ILE A 9 16.95 22.02 3.68
N THR A 10 17.28 22.03 4.97
CA THR A 10 18.57 21.51 5.46
C THR A 10 18.61 20.00 5.29
N GLU A 11 17.57 19.31 5.76
CA GLU A 11 17.48 17.85 5.65
C GLU A 11 17.41 17.38 4.19
N ALA A 12 16.70 18.12 3.32
CA ALA A 12 16.64 17.84 1.90
C ALA A 12 17.98 18.07 1.19
N ALA A 13 18.73 19.11 1.57
CA ALA A 13 20.05 19.38 1.00
C ALA A 13 21.08 18.34 1.47
N ASP A 14 21.05 17.98 2.76
CA ASP A 14 21.90 16.95 3.35
C ASP A 14 21.69 15.58 2.69
N LEU A 15 20.44 15.25 2.32
CA LEU A 15 20.07 14.03 1.60
C LEU A 15 20.84 13.85 0.28
N TYR A 16 21.16 14.95 -0.40
CA TYR A 16 21.90 14.95 -1.66
C TYR A 16 23.35 15.41 -1.49
N HIS A 17 23.84 15.47 -0.24
CA HIS A 17 25.20 15.89 0.10
C HIS A 17 25.57 17.27 -0.47
N VAL A 18 24.62 18.20 -0.48
CA VAL A 18 24.83 19.58 -0.94
C VAL A 18 24.48 20.59 0.14
N LYS A 19 24.99 21.82 0.00
CA LYS A 19 24.60 22.93 0.88
C LYS A 19 23.18 23.41 0.57
N PRO A 20 22.42 23.94 1.56
CA PRO A 20 21.07 24.47 1.33
C PRO A 20 20.98 25.55 0.25
N ALA A 21 22.02 26.37 0.08
CA ALA A 21 22.08 27.35 -1.01
C ALA A 21 22.14 26.69 -2.40
N THR A 22 22.93 25.62 -2.54
CA THR A 22 23.02 24.81 -3.76
C THR A 22 21.68 24.14 -4.05
N TRP A 23 21.02 23.60 -3.02
CA TRP A 23 19.69 23.04 -3.13
C TRP A 23 18.66 24.05 -3.67
N ARG A 24 18.60 25.27 -3.11
CA ARG A 24 17.74 26.34 -3.64
C ARG A 24 18.00 26.62 -5.12
N ALA A 25 19.28 26.63 -5.51
CA ALA A 25 19.64 26.86 -6.90
C ALA A 25 19.20 25.72 -7.82
N TYR A 26 19.26 24.47 -7.37
CA TYR A 26 18.73 23.32 -8.12
C TYR A 26 17.21 23.39 -8.27
N VAL A 27 16.50 23.78 -7.21
CA VAL A 27 15.04 23.97 -7.26
C VAL A 27 14.67 25.11 -8.22
N ALA A 28 15.37 26.24 -8.16
CA ALA A 28 15.14 27.38 -9.06
C ALA A 28 15.40 27.04 -10.53
N ARG A 29 16.37 26.17 -10.80
CA ARG A 29 16.68 25.66 -12.15
C ARG A 29 15.79 24.50 -12.60
N GLY A 30 14.80 24.10 -11.81
CA GLY A 30 13.92 22.96 -12.10
C GLY A 30 14.58 21.58 -12.01
N GLN A 31 15.82 21.50 -11.53
CA GLN A 31 16.57 20.25 -11.38
C GLN A 31 16.08 19.43 -10.18
N MET A 32 15.57 20.12 -9.15
CA MET A 32 14.90 19.53 -7.98
C MET A 32 13.44 20.01 -7.89
N PRO A 33 12.52 19.25 -7.27
CA PRO A 33 11.13 19.63 -7.17
C PRO A 33 10.97 20.83 -6.23
N LYS A 34 9.89 21.59 -6.41
CA LYS A 34 9.54 22.67 -5.48
C LYS A 34 9.04 22.09 -4.16
N PRO A 35 9.20 22.81 -3.03
CA PRO A 35 8.59 22.40 -1.77
C PRO A 35 7.07 22.33 -1.93
N ILE A 36 6.44 21.40 -1.22
CA ILE A 36 5.03 21.05 -1.39
C ILE A 36 4.15 21.91 -0.50
N ASN A 37 4.67 22.32 0.65
CA ASN A 37 3.97 23.13 1.63
C ASN A 37 4.45 24.59 1.58
N SER A 38 3.60 25.50 2.02
CA SER A 38 3.91 26.93 2.16
C SER A 38 5.02 27.23 3.18
N ASP A 39 5.30 26.28 4.08
CA ASP A 39 6.41 26.34 5.04
C ASP A 39 7.78 25.99 4.44
N GLY A 40 7.83 25.65 3.14
CA GLY A 40 9.07 25.35 2.45
C GLY A 40 9.61 23.94 2.72
N THR A 41 8.76 22.99 3.14
CA THR A 41 9.13 21.58 3.30
C THR A 41 8.87 20.75 2.04
N TRP A 42 9.69 19.71 1.84
CA TRP A 42 9.54 18.73 0.76
C TRP A 42 9.00 17.40 1.30
N ASP A 43 8.16 16.73 0.51
CA ASP A 43 7.82 15.32 0.79
C ASP A 43 9.01 14.45 0.45
N ILE A 44 9.46 13.67 1.44
CA ILE A 44 10.55 12.72 1.27
C ILE A 44 10.27 11.78 0.08
N VAL A 45 9.02 11.37 -0.15
CA VAL A 45 8.64 10.47 -1.26
C VAL A 45 8.91 11.10 -2.62
N GLN A 46 8.68 12.41 -2.77
CA GLN A 46 8.95 13.09 -4.03
C GLN A 46 10.44 13.25 -4.30
N LEU A 47 11.23 13.43 -3.24
CA LEU A 47 12.69 13.59 -3.36
C LEU A 47 13.33 12.24 -3.68
N ILE A 48 13.06 11.22 -2.89
CA ILE A 48 13.71 9.90 -3.06
C ILE A 48 13.33 9.15 -4.34
N THR A 49 12.14 9.40 -4.91
CA THR A 49 11.74 8.79 -6.18
C THR A 49 12.40 9.49 -7.37
N ARG A 50 13.10 10.60 -7.10
CA ARG A 50 13.76 11.43 -8.10
C ARG A 50 15.28 11.37 -7.90
N ARG A 51 15.95 10.69 -8.85
CA ARG A 51 17.39 10.38 -8.86
C ARG A 51 17.82 9.56 -7.64
N ASP A 52 18.23 8.32 -7.90
CA ASP A 52 19.03 7.35 -7.12
C ASP A 52 19.78 7.91 -5.88
N ALA A 53 19.08 8.54 -4.94
CA ALA A 53 19.68 9.12 -3.76
C ALA A 53 20.20 7.95 -2.90
N PRO A 54 21.48 7.95 -2.49
CA PRO A 54 22.01 6.91 -1.62
C PRO A 54 21.42 7.09 -0.21
N LEU A 55 20.24 6.50 0.01
CA LEU A 55 19.52 6.61 1.27
C LEU A 55 20.01 5.56 2.27
N PRO A 56 20.14 5.94 3.56
CA PRO A 56 20.15 4.99 4.65
C PRO A 56 18.92 4.06 4.58
N PRO A 57 19.06 2.76 4.93
CA PRO A 57 17.97 1.79 4.87
C PRO A 57 16.69 2.23 5.58
N GLU A 58 16.80 2.94 6.70
CA GLU A 58 15.68 3.40 7.52
C GLU A 58 14.87 4.49 6.80
N LEU A 59 15.56 5.42 6.14
CA LEU A 59 14.92 6.46 5.33
C LEU A 59 14.26 5.86 4.09
N LYS A 60 14.87 4.84 3.47
CA LYS A 60 14.27 4.07 2.38
C LYS A 60 13.01 3.30 2.82
N THR A 61 13.01 2.75 4.01
CA THR A 61 11.82 2.09 4.57
C THR A 61 10.71 3.10 4.85
N ALA A 62 11.00 4.22 5.54
CA ALA A 62 10.02 5.24 5.86
C ALA A 62 9.35 5.85 4.62
N ALA A 63 10.16 6.09 3.61
CA ALA A 63 9.79 6.43 2.25
C ALA A 63 8.79 5.47 1.58
N LEU A 64 9.17 4.18 1.49
CA LEU A 64 8.33 3.16 0.89
C LEU A 64 7.02 3.02 1.66
N CYS A 65 7.07 3.07 3.00
CA CYS A 65 5.87 3.10 3.82
C CYS A 65 4.93 4.22 3.39
N GLN A 66 5.44 5.45 3.27
CA GLN A 66 4.63 6.61 2.88
C GLN A 66 4.06 6.46 1.46
N ALA A 67 4.87 6.02 0.50
CA ALA A 67 4.43 5.77 -0.87
C ALA A 67 3.29 4.73 -0.91
N TYR A 68 3.45 3.61 -0.20
CA TYR A 68 2.42 2.57 -0.14
C TYR A 68 1.16 3.03 0.62
N ARG A 69 1.26 3.88 1.66
CA ARG A 69 0.07 4.47 2.32
C ARG A 69 -0.72 5.36 1.36
N ILE A 70 -0.04 6.26 0.65
CA ILE A 70 -0.67 7.15 -0.33
C ILE A 70 -1.37 6.30 -1.39
N ASN A 71 -0.69 5.27 -1.90
CA ASN A 71 -1.26 4.39 -2.90
C ASN A 71 -2.47 3.62 -2.35
N ALA A 72 -2.36 2.99 -1.18
CA ALA A 72 -3.43 2.25 -0.50
C ALA A 72 -4.67 3.11 -0.22
N ALA A 73 -4.46 4.37 0.20
CA ALA A 73 -5.53 5.33 0.45
C ALA A 73 -6.08 6.02 -0.81
N GLY A 74 -5.34 5.95 -1.92
CA GLY A 74 -5.57 6.66 -3.17
C GLY A 74 -6.60 6.01 -4.09
N ALA A 75 -6.64 6.45 -5.35
CA ALA A 75 -7.64 6.06 -6.35
C ALA A 75 -7.58 4.59 -6.79
N ALA A 76 -6.53 3.84 -6.43
CA ALA A 76 -6.42 2.42 -6.74
C ALA A 76 -7.23 1.51 -5.81
N TRP A 77 -7.88 2.05 -4.76
CA TRP A 77 -8.57 1.22 -3.76
C TRP A 77 -9.75 0.41 -4.34
N GLN A 78 -10.43 0.91 -5.38
CA GLN A 78 -11.49 0.16 -6.07
C GLN A 78 -10.91 -1.08 -6.75
N THR A 79 -9.85 -0.94 -7.55
CA THR A 79 -9.16 -2.05 -8.21
C THR A 79 -8.71 -3.11 -7.20
N ARG A 80 -8.26 -2.69 -6.00
CA ARG A 80 -7.88 -3.61 -4.92
C ARG A 80 -9.06 -4.34 -4.27
N THR A 81 -10.27 -3.79 -4.37
CA THR A 81 -11.48 -4.35 -3.73
C THR A 81 -12.12 -5.42 -4.61
N GLN A 82 -11.98 -5.31 -5.93
CA GLN A 82 -12.60 -6.22 -6.89
C GLN A 82 -12.22 -7.70 -6.67
N PRO A 83 -10.94 -8.09 -6.42
CA PRO A 83 -10.60 -9.49 -6.15
C PRO A 83 -11.32 -10.07 -4.95
N HIS A 84 -11.50 -9.28 -3.89
CA HIS A 84 -12.24 -9.72 -2.70
C HIS A 84 -13.70 -10.00 -3.01
N LEU A 85 -14.33 -9.15 -3.82
CA LEU A 85 -15.71 -9.34 -4.26
C LEU A 85 -15.85 -10.56 -5.18
N VAL A 86 -14.87 -10.80 -6.06
CA VAL A 86 -14.86 -12.00 -6.91
C VAL A 86 -14.71 -13.28 -6.09
N GLN A 87 -13.86 -13.28 -5.06
CA GLN A 87 -13.74 -14.42 -4.13
C GLN A 87 -15.06 -14.71 -3.40
N ASP A 88 -15.89 -13.69 -3.20
CA ASP A 88 -17.21 -13.81 -2.58
C ASP A 88 -18.32 -14.22 -3.56
N GLY A 89 -17.94 -14.59 -4.78
CA GLY A 89 -18.84 -15.17 -5.78
C GLY A 89 -19.44 -14.16 -6.76
N LEU A 90 -19.03 -12.89 -6.73
CA LEU A 90 -19.42 -11.95 -7.78
C LEU A 90 -18.65 -12.25 -9.08
N ALA A 91 -19.33 -12.13 -10.21
CA ALA A 91 -18.64 -12.08 -11.50
C ALA A 91 -17.73 -10.85 -11.57
N CYS A 92 -16.64 -10.90 -12.35
CA CYS A 92 -15.67 -9.80 -12.45
C CYS A 92 -16.32 -8.46 -12.81
N GLU A 93 -17.28 -8.44 -13.74
CA GLU A 93 -18.00 -7.23 -14.14
C GLU A 93 -18.88 -6.68 -13.00
N GLN A 94 -19.59 -7.55 -12.29
CA GLN A 94 -20.40 -7.16 -11.13
C GLN A 94 -19.53 -6.63 -10.00
N ALA A 95 -18.37 -7.25 -9.76
CA ALA A 95 -17.40 -6.80 -8.78
C ALA A 95 -16.83 -5.41 -9.10
N ALA A 96 -16.55 -5.13 -10.38
CA ALA A 96 -16.10 -3.81 -10.84
C ALA A 96 -17.17 -2.74 -10.60
N ILE A 97 -18.40 -2.97 -11.08
CA ILE A 97 -19.54 -2.07 -10.89
C ILE A 97 -19.80 -1.82 -9.39
N PHE A 98 -19.76 -2.87 -8.57
CA PHE A 98 -19.99 -2.76 -7.14
C PHE A 98 -18.87 -2.04 -6.38
N ALA A 99 -17.61 -2.23 -6.77
CA ALA A 99 -16.47 -1.48 -6.23
C ALA A 99 -16.59 0.03 -6.50
N ASP A 100 -17.23 0.41 -7.61
CA ASP A 100 -17.58 1.78 -7.95
C ASP A 100 -18.84 2.28 -7.20
N SER A 101 -19.30 1.53 -6.20
CA SER A 101 -20.48 1.84 -5.38
C SER A 101 -21.80 1.87 -6.16
N ILE A 102 -21.86 1.19 -7.30
CA ILE A 102 -23.07 1.00 -8.10
C ILE A 102 -23.59 -0.42 -7.85
N THR A 103 -24.89 -0.60 -7.60
CA THR A 103 -25.45 -1.95 -7.41
C THR A 103 -25.85 -2.55 -8.77
N PRO A 104 -25.25 -3.67 -9.22
CA PRO A 104 -25.66 -4.34 -10.45
C PRO A 104 -27.12 -4.82 -10.39
N SER A 105 -27.79 -4.80 -11.53
CA SER A 105 -29.13 -5.40 -11.67
C SER A 105 -29.09 -6.91 -11.44
N GLY A 106 -30.19 -7.47 -10.91
CA GLY A 106 -30.32 -8.92 -10.68
C GLY A 106 -29.54 -9.46 -9.48
N MET A 107 -28.92 -8.61 -8.66
CA MET A 107 -28.21 -9.03 -7.45
C MET A 107 -29.20 -9.48 -6.36
N THR A 108 -28.97 -10.65 -5.77
CA THR A 108 -29.76 -11.12 -4.64
C THR A 108 -29.49 -10.30 -3.38
N ARG A 109 -30.44 -10.29 -2.43
CA ARG A 109 -30.25 -9.60 -1.13
C ARG A 109 -29.07 -10.16 -0.34
N GLU A 110 -28.84 -11.46 -0.42
CA GLU A 110 -27.72 -12.13 0.26
C GLU A 110 -26.38 -11.68 -0.32
N THR A 111 -26.21 -11.79 -1.64
CA THR A 111 -25.01 -11.32 -2.35
C THR A 111 -24.73 -9.85 -2.07
N PHE A 112 -25.77 -9.00 -2.08
CA PHE A 112 -25.62 -7.58 -1.75
C PHE A 112 -25.10 -7.39 -0.32
N THR A 113 -25.62 -8.14 0.65
CA THR A 113 -25.26 -8.01 2.06
C THR A 113 -23.79 -8.36 2.28
N THR A 114 -23.31 -9.45 1.67
CA THR A 114 -21.91 -9.89 1.79
C THR A 114 -20.95 -8.97 1.05
N ALA A 115 -21.28 -8.58 -0.19
CA ALA A 115 -20.50 -7.62 -0.96
C ALA A 115 -20.38 -6.26 -0.25
N ARG A 116 -21.47 -5.79 0.38
CA ARG A 116 -21.47 -4.55 1.16
C ARG A 116 -20.56 -4.64 2.38
N LYS A 117 -20.49 -5.79 3.07
CA LYS A 117 -19.56 -6.02 4.18
C LYS A 117 -18.10 -5.91 3.71
N ILE A 118 -17.76 -6.50 2.57
CA ILE A 118 -16.42 -6.39 1.96
C ILE A 118 -16.08 -4.93 1.64
N LEU A 119 -17.02 -4.19 1.04
CA LEU A 119 -16.83 -2.78 0.71
C LEU A 119 -16.53 -1.94 1.96
N TYR A 120 -17.24 -2.18 3.07
CA TYR A 120 -16.98 -1.47 4.33
C TYR A 120 -15.61 -1.82 4.90
N LEU A 121 -15.25 -3.11 4.97
CA LEU A 121 -13.92 -3.52 5.44
C LEU A 121 -12.79 -2.85 4.65
N ARG A 122 -12.94 -2.73 3.32
CA ARG A 122 -11.96 -2.04 2.46
C ARG A 122 -11.98 -0.52 2.63
N LYS A 123 -13.13 0.08 2.89
CA LYS A 123 -13.24 1.52 3.25
C LYS A 123 -12.57 1.81 4.59
N ASP A 124 -12.79 0.98 5.61
CA ASP A 124 -12.17 1.13 6.92
C ASP A 124 -10.65 1.00 6.81
N TYR A 125 -10.16 -0.03 6.11
CA TYR A 125 -8.73 -0.18 5.79
C TYR A 125 -8.16 1.08 5.12
N ARG A 126 -8.85 1.65 4.13
CA ARG A 126 -8.44 2.88 3.43
C ARG A 126 -8.31 4.07 4.37
N HIS A 127 -9.13 4.15 5.42
CA HIS A 127 -9.05 5.21 6.42
C HIS A 127 -7.90 4.97 7.40
N GLU A 128 -7.75 3.75 7.89
CA GLU A 128 -6.71 3.36 8.86
C GLU A 128 -5.30 3.47 8.29
N VAL A 129 -5.11 3.04 7.04
CA VAL A 129 -3.78 2.94 6.41
C VAL A 129 -3.05 4.28 6.34
N ARG A 130 -3.79 5.39 6.30
CA ARG A 130 -3.24 6.75 6.23
C ARG A 130 -2.36 7.13 7.43
N ARG A 131 -2.51 6.45 8.57
CA ARG A 131 -1.89 6.83 9.85
C ARG A 131 -0.96 5.76 10.42
N ILE A 132 -0.75 4.67 9.72
CA ILE A 132 0.15 3.59 10.16
C ILE A 132 1.55 4.18 10.32
N PRO A 133 2.26 4.03 11.44
CA PRO A 133 3.65 4.46 11.55
C PRO A 133 4.61 3.47 10.86
N PRO A 134 5.81 3.90 10.43
CA PRO A 134 6.85 2.96 10.01
C PRO A 134 7.28 2.04 11.17
N VAL A 135 7.62 0.81 10.85
CA VAL A 135 8.15 -0.21 11.76
C VAL A 135 9.47 -0.68 11.19
N ILE A 136 10.51 -0.61 12.01
CA ILE A 136 11.86 -1.08 11.67
C ILE A 136 12.07 -2.39 12.42
N ASP A 137 11.99 -3.50 11.69
CA ASP A 137 12.32 -4.84 12.17
C ASP A 137 12.89 -5.70 11.03
N THR A 138 13.17 -6.97 11.32
CA THR A 138 13.76 -7.92 10.37
C THR A 138 12.74 -8.92 9.83
N LEU A 139 11.43 -8.71 10.05
CA LEU A 139 10.43 -9.69 9.63
C LEU A 139 10.27 -9.70 8.12
N THR A 140 10.43 -10.88 7.55
CA THR A 140 10.21 -11.14 6.13
C THR A 140 8.72 -11.21 5.80
N ARG A 141 8.38 -11.02 4.51
CA ARG A 141 7.02 -11.22 4.00
C ARG A 141 6.46 -12.59 4.37
N LYS A 142 7.27 -13.64 4.29
CA LYS A 142 6.86 -15.02 4.61
C LYS A 142 6.49 -15.17 6.09
N GLU A 143 7.24 -14.52 6.99
CA GLU A 143 6.92 -14.51 8.42
C GLU A 143 5.63 -13.73 8.69
N LEU A 144 5.41 -12.59 8.03
CA LEU A 144 4.14 -11.86 8.12
C LEU A 144 2.95 -12.69 7.61
N TYR A 145 3.14 -13.47 6.54
CA TYR A 145 2.12 -14.40 6.04
C TYR A 145 1.79 -15.48 7.06
N LEU A 146 2.80 -16.05 7.73
CA LEU A 146 2.57 -17.02 8.81
C LEU A 146 1.80 -16.39 9.97
N VAL A 147 2.16 -15.17 10.38
CA VAL A 147 1.47 -14.45 11.47
C VAL A 147 -0.01 -14.26 11.15
N ILE A 148 -0.34 -13.83 9.93
CA ILE A 148 -1.75 -13.63 9.56
C ILE A 148 -2.49 -14.95 9.30
N ALA A 149 -1.82 -15.96 8.71
CA ALA A 149 -2.44 -17.25 8.43
C ALA A 149 -2.79 -18.01 9.71
N ASN A 150 -2.03 -17.83 10.80
CA ASN A 150 -2.38 -18.39 12.11
C ASN A 150 -3.68 -17.79 12.70
N ARG A 151 -4.22 -16.73 12.11
CA ARG A 151 -5.53 -16.15 12.46
C ARG A 151 -6.66 -16.62 11.53
N ALA A 152 -6.41 -17.61 10.67
CA ALA A 152 -7.45 -18.23 9.87
C ALA A 152 -8.60 -18.74 10.78
N GLY A 153 -9.85 -18.53 10.33
CA GLY A 153 -11.05 -18.88 11.08
C GLY A 153 -11.50 -17.87 12.14
N SER A 154 -10.69 -16.87 12.50
CA SER A 154 -11.09 -15.86 13.49
C SER A 154 -11.82 -14.65 12.89
N ALA A 155 -11.72 -14.43 11.57
CA ALA A 155 -12.29 -13.29 10.88
C ALA A 155 -12.52 -13.58 9.40
N HIS A 156 -13.29 -12.72 8.74
CA HIS A 156 -13.46 -12.78 7.30
C HIS A 156 -12.10 -12.62 6.59
N PRO A 157 -11.80 -13.41 5.55
CA PRO A 157 -10.53 -13.35 4.82
C PRO A 157 -10.12 -11.93 4.39
N THR A 158 -11.05 -11.14 3.84
CA THR A 158 -10.82 -9.71 3.52
C THR A 158 -10.29 -8.88 4.70
N ALA A 159 -10.76 -9.13 5.92
CA ALA A 159 -10.25 -8.44 7.10
C ALA A 159 -8.82 -8.89 7.43
N LEU A 160 -8.51 -10.19 7.28
CA LEU A 160 -7.14 -10.70 7.41
C LEU A 160 -6.18 -10.09 6.38
N TYR A 161 -6.62 -9.95 5.12
CA TYR A 161 -5.84 -9.23 4.09
C TYR A 161 -5.64 -7.75 4.44
N ALA A 162 -6.64 -7.08 5.02
CA ALA A 162 -6.48 -5.71 5.48
C ALA A 162 -5.42 -5.62 6.59
N GLU A 163 -5.47 -6.50 7.60
CA GLU A 163 -4.43 -6.57 8.65
C GLU A 163 -3.04 -6.84 8.08
N LEU A 164 -2.91 -7.80 7.15
CA LEU A 164 -1.66 -8.08 6.46
C LEU A 164 -1.16 -6.85 5.67
N GLY A 165 -2.05 -6.17 4.94
CA GLY A 165 -1.72 -4.94 4.21
C GLY A 165 -1.17 -3.86 5.14
N LYS A 166 -1.78 -3.68 6.33
CA LYS A 166 -1.27 -2.76 7.35
C LYS A 166 0.15 -3.13 7.81
N MET A 167 0.41 -4.42 8.04
CA MET A 167 1.74 -4.92 8.45
C MET A 167 2.80 -4.74 7.36
N LEU A 168 2.45 -4.99 6.10
CA LEU A 168 3.35 -4.83 4.95
C LEU A 168 3.70 -3.36 4.73
N ILE A 169 2.69 -2.49 4.73
CA ILE A 169 2.87 -1.05 4.52
C ILE A 169 3.70 -0.42 5.64
N ALA A 170 3.53 -0.87 6.88
CA ALA A 170 4.36 -0.41 8.00
C ALA A 170 5.86 -0.69 7.80
N ARG A 171 6.23 -1.66 6.95
CA ARG A 171 7.61 -2.06 6.67
C ARG A 171 8.08 -1.66 5.28
N GLY A 172 7.31 -0.84 4.58
CA GLY A 172 7.64 -0.43 3.21
C GLY A 172 7.59 -1.60 2.22
N MET A 173 6.71 -2.58 2.45
CA MET A 173 6.47 -3.69 1.54
C MET A 173 5.15 -3.50 0.80
N GLU A 174 5.08 -4.05 -0.42
CA GLU A 174 3.89 -4.02 -1.27
C GLU A 174 2.72 -4.77 -0.61
N GLU A 175 1.52 -4.20 -0.70
CA GLU A 175 0.26 -4.89 -0.38
C GLU A 175 0.00 -6.02 -1.38
N VAL A 176 -0.63 -7.08 -0.90
CA VAL A 176 -1.14 -8.18 -1.72
C VAL A 176 -2.66 -8.27 -1.69
N THR A 177 -3.24 -8.79 -2.76
CA THR A 177 -4.67 -9.03 -2.91
C THR A 177 -4.92 -10.51 -3.21
N PRO A 178 -6.06 -11.10 -2.79
CA PRO A 178 -6.38 -12.47 -3.19
C PRO A 178 -6.39 -12.62 -4.71
N PRO A 179 -6.27 -13.85 -5.22
CA PRO A 179 -6.34 -14.11 -6.65
C PRO A 179 -7.63 -13.54 -7.29
N TRP A 180 -7.58 -13.16 -8.56
CA TRP A 180 -8.77 -12.74 -9.31
C TRP A 180 -9.70 -13.88 -9.72
N ARG A 181 -9.33 -15.13 -9.40
CA ARG A 181 -10.15 -16.31 -9.66
C ARG A 181 -10.60 -16.88 -8.33
N PRO A 182 -11.91 -17.18 -8.16
CA PRO A 182 -12.41 -17.79 -6.93
C PRO A 182 -11.61 -19.03 -6.56
N THR A 183 -11.25 -19.14 -5.28
CA THR A 183 -10.54 -20.30 -4.75
C THR A 183 -11.16 -20.77 -3.45
N PRO A 184 -11.33 -22.09 -3.25
CA PRO A 184 -11.92 -22.63 -2.02
C PRO A 184 -11.06 -22.34 -0.78
N ASP A 185 -9.76 -22.03 -0.96
CA ASP A 185 -8.87 -21.70 0.15
C ASP A 185 -9.14 -20.29 0.73
N PHE A 186 -9.91 -19.43 0.02
CA PHE A 186 -10.24 -18.08 0.51
C PHE A 186 -10.92 -18.11 1.87
N TYR A 187 -11.96 -18.93 2.02
CA TYR A 187 -12.71 -19.10 3.27
C TYR A 187 -12.10 -20.16 4.21
N SER A 188 -10.86 -20.57 3.98
CA SER A 188 -10.31 -21.64 4.80
C SER A 188 -10.05 -21.17 6.23
N GLU A 189 -10.63 -21.91 7.18
CA GLU A 189 -10.29 -21.78 8.60
C GLU A 189 -8.97 -22.47 8.96
N ASN A 190 -8.35 -23.19 8.01
CA ASN A 190 -7.10 -23.89 8.23
C ASN A 190 -5.89 -22.98 7.91
N PRO A 191 -4.99 -22.71 8.87
CA PRO A 191 -3.84 -21.84 8.65
C PRO A 191 -2.95 -22.25 7.47
N ARG A 192 -2.75 -23.54 7.22
CA ARG A 192 -1.90 -24.02 6.11
C ARG A 192 -2.55 -23.76 4.75
N LYS A 193 -3.87 -23.89 4.65
CA LYS A 193 -4.61 -23.61 3.41
C LYS A 193 -4.62 -22.11 3.13
N PHE A 194 -4.88 -21.29 4.15
CA PHE A 194 -4.83 -19.83 4.01
C PHE A 194 -3.41 -19.33 3.69
N LEU A 195 -2.36 -19.93 4.27
CA LEU A 195 -0.98 -19.60 3.91
C LEU A 195 -0.71 -19.84 2.42
N ARG A 196 -1.15 -20.98 1.88
CA ARG A 196 -1.01 -21.25 0.43
C ARG A 196 -1.75 -20.21 -0.41
N LEU A 197 -2.94 -19.79 0.00
CA LEU A 197 -3.64 -18.69 -0.67
C LEU A 197 -2.79 -17.40 -0.71
N LEU A 198 -2.16 -17.04 0.41
CA LEU A 198 -1.30 -15.85 0.49
C LEU A 198 -0.06 -15.96 -0.43
N GLU A 199 0.53 -17.14 -0.55
CA GLU A 199 1.65 -17.39 -1.45
C GLU A 199 1.28 -17.24 -2.94
N HIS A 200 0.00 -17.45 -3.29
CA HIS A 200 -0.52 -17.26 -4.65
C HIS A 200 -1.21 -15.90 -4.85
N SER A 201 -1.17 -15.03 -3.85
CA SER A 201 -1.76 -13.68 -3.92
C SER A 201 -0.97 -12.78 -4.86
N GLN A 202 -1.64 -11.78 -5.41
CA GLN A 202 -1.02 -10.86 -6.36
C GLN A 202 -0.48 -9.61 -5.68
N ILE A 203 0.72 -9.18 -6.10
CA ILE A 203 1.31 -7.90 -5.68
C ILE A 203 0.61 -6.77 -6.45
N LEU A 204 0.08 -5.79 -5.71
CA LEU A 204 -0.77 -4.75 -6.29
C LEU A 204 0.00 -3.60 -6.93
N HIS A 205 1.15 -3.24 -6.38
CA HIS A 205 1.99 -2.19 -6.92
C HIS A 205 3.40 -2.29 -6.34
N THR A 206 4.42 -2.17 -7.19
CA THR A 206 5.82 -2.15 -6.79
C THR A 206 6.36 -0.75 -7.01
N PHE A 207 6.82 -0.09 -5.95
CA PHE A 207 7.63 1.12 -6.09
C PHE A 207 9.09 0.70 -6.23
N ASP A 208 9.56 0.64 -7.47
CA ASP A 208 10.98 0.34 -7.72
C ASP A 208 11.80 1.64 -7.62
N LEU A 209 12.45 1.82 -6.47
CA LEU A 209 13.40 2.91 -6.24
C LEU A 209 14.79 2.64 -6.86
N SER A 210 15.00 1.52 -7.54
CA SER A 210 16.23 1.17 -8.27
C SER A 210 16.15 1.44 -9.79
N ILE A 211 14.96 1.68 -10.33
CA ILE A 211 14.77 2.01 -11.74
C ILE A 211 14.82 3.53 -11.95
N GLN A 212 16.03 4.09 -11.87
CA GLN A 212 16.48 5.17 -12.77
C GLN A 212 17.91 4.93 -13.31
N ALA A 213 18.49 3.75 -13.12
CA ALA A 213 19.82 3.39 -13.63
C ALA A 213 19.86 3.03 -15.14
N LYS A 214 18.81 3.25 -15.94
CA LYS A 214 18.78 2.94 -17.39
C LYS A 214 18.29 4.07 -18.30
N ALA A 215 18.40 5.32 -17.87
CA ALA A 215 18.17 6.47 -18.74
C ALA A 215 19.22 7.59 -18.54
N ALA A 216 20.48 7.21 -18.29
CA ALA A 216 21.64 8.08 -18.36
C ALA A 216 22.60 7.58 -19.45
#